data_AF-A0A4D7C1N7-F1
#
_entry.id   AF-A0A4D7C1N7-F1
#
_cell.length_a   1.000
_cell.length_b   1.000
_cell.length_c   1.000
_cell.angle_alpha   90.00
_cell.angle_beta   90.00
_cell.angle_gamma   90.00
#
_symmetry.space_group_name_H-M   'P 1'
#
loop_
_entity.id
_entity.type
_entity.pdbx_description
1 polymer ?
#
loop_
_entity_poly.entity_id
_entity_poly.type
_entity_poly.pdbx_seq_one_letter_code
_entity_poly.pdbx_strand_id
1 'polypeptide(L)'
;MVLYPDLPWYSTRCCQRRRPVTSPFAETSVGFAIGGEYRGYRGSSLSDLLSQTPGEVLGNGAANPDTSGRYNVYEAFGELIVPVVEDRFLAKNLTVEVGGRYSHYNTTGTSFTYKAGGTWEPVSGFKLRGNWQRATRSPNLAELFSPQTTGLDNFAVDPCQGARGALAPETNAAIAAICNAQGACRLCGSWPDRGTFGGPG
;
A
#
# COMPACT_ATOMS: atom_id res chain seq x y z
N MET A 1 30.66 20.32 30.29
CA MET A 1 31.94 19.62 30.53
C MET A 1 32.13 18.66 29.36
N VAL A 2 32.41 19.16 28.15
CA VAL A 2 33.75 19.46 27.60
C VAL A 2 34.79 18.49 28.13
N LEU A 3 35.37 17.67 27.24
CA LEU A 3 36.80 17.63 26.94
C LEU A 3 37.00 16.92 25.58
N TYR A 4 37.39 17.68 24.55
CA TYR A 4 38.31 17.20 23.51
C TYR A 4 39.73 17.29 24.09
N PRO A 5 40.61 16.35 23.72
CA PRO A 5 41.88 16.83 23.17
C PRO A 5 42.39 15.98 21.97
N ASP A 6 42.72 16.70 20.90
CA ASP A 6 43.93 16.61 20.08
C ASP A 6 44.61 15.24 19.82
N LEU A 7 44.58 14.78 18.55
CA LEU A 7 45.66 13.99 17.97
C LEU A 7 46.11 14.52 16.60
N PRO A 8 47.43 14.66 16.36
CA PRO A 8 47.96 15.42 15.24
C PRO A 8 48.51 14.51 14.10
N TRP A 9 48.19 14.89 12.86
CA TRP A 9 48.81 14.56 11.56
C TRP A 9 49.48 13.18 11.33
N TYR A 10 48.83 12.35 10.51
CA TYR A 10 49.54 11.62 9.44
C TYR A 10 49.03 12.14 8.10
N SER A 11 49.85 12.98 7.49
CA SER A 11 49.65 13.52 6.15
C SER A 11 49.91 12.44 5.11
N THR A 12 48.84 11.85 4.58
CA THR A 12 48.81 11.27 3.23
C THR A 12 48.03 12.19 2.30
N ARG A 13 48.51 13.44 2.16
CA ARG A 13 48.32 14.20 0.93
C ARG A 13 49.18 13.58 -0.16
N CYS A 14 48.66 12.55 -0.83
CA CYS A 14 49.24 12.08 -2.08
C CYS A 14 48.10 11.62 -2.99
N CYS A 15 47.72 12.48 -3.94
CA CYS A 15 46.81 12.20 -5.06
C CYS A 15 45.29 12.13 -4.83
N GLN A 16 44.66 13.17 -4.30
CA GLN A 16 43.22 13.44 -4.56
C GLN A 16 43.00 14.84 -5.11
N ARG A 17 43.59 15.09 -6.29
CA ARG A 17 43.26 16.25 -7.14
C ARG A 17 42.21 15.84 -8.18
N ARG A 18 41.10 15.24 -7.75
CA ARG A 18 39.88 15.22 -8.56
C ARG A 18 38.99 16.30 -7.99
N ARG A 19 39.00 17.47 -8.61
CA ARG A 19 37.98 18.49 -8.32
C ARG A 19 36.63 17.79 -8.53
N PRO A 20 35.76 17.74 -7.51
CA PRO A 20 34.41 17.24 -7.73
C PRO A 20 33.79 18.01 -8.91
N VAL A 21 32.94 17.34 -9.69
CA VAL A 21 32.22 18.03 -10.76
C VAL A 21 31.28 19.03 -10.09
N THR A 22 31.56 20.31 -10.26
CA THR A 22 30.79 21.42 -9.69
C THR A 22 30.22 22.22 -10.85
N SER A 23 28.99 22.69 -10.72
CA SER A 23 28.40 23.56 -11.73
C SER A 23 29.14 24.92 -11.74
N PRO A 24 29.21 25.63 -12.87
CA PRO A 24 29.95 26.89 -12.96
C PRO A 24 29.41 28.01 -12.05
N PHE A 25 28.22 27.84 -11.46
CA PHE A 25 27.54 28.83 -10.62
C PHE A 25 27.27 28.34 -9.19
N ALA A 26 27.76 27.17 -8.80
CA ALA A 26 27.67 26.65 -7.44
C ALA A 26 29.07 26.46 -6.84
N GLU A 27 29.14 26.46 -5.51
CA GLU A 27 30.35 26.15 -4.75
C GLU A 27 30.37 24.67 -4.34
N THR A 28 29.18 24.11 -4.09
CA THR A 28 28.97 22.71 -3.76
C THR A 28 29.07 21.80 -4.98
N SER A 29 29.66 20.62 -4.78
CA SER A 29 29.80 19.60 -5.83
C SER A 29 28.50 18.85 -6.13
N VAL A 30 28.41 18.31 -7.35
CA VAL A 30 27.39 17.33 -7.72
C VAL A 30 27.55 16.06 -6.88
N GLY A 31 26.47 15.67 -6.20
CA GLY A 31 26.36 14.42 -5.48
C GLY A 31 25.69 13.35 -6.35
N PHE A 32 26.14 12.10 -6.25
CA PHE A 32 25.48 10.98 -6.91
C PHE A 32 25.55 9.73 -6.03
N ALA A 33 24.58 8.84 -6.20
CA ALA A 33 24.62 7.49 -5.66
C ALA A 33 24.10 6.51 -6.70
N ILE A 34 24.72 5.33 -6.75
CA ILE A 34 24.29 4.22 -7.61
C ILE A 34 24.35 2.94 -6.78
N GLY A 35 23.45 2.01 -7.06
CA GLY A 35 23.39 0.76 -6.33
C GLY A 35 22.54 -0.29 -7.01
N GLY A 36 22.61 -1.50 -6.48
CA GLY A 36 21.76 -2.60 -6.89
C GLY A 36 21.42 -3.47 -5.69
N GLU A 37 20.29 -4.17 -5.79
CA GLU A 37 19.76 -5.00 -4.71
C GLU A 37 19.12 -6.27 -5.27
N TYR A 38 19.26 -7.37 -4.53
CA TYR A 38 18.52 -8.61 -4.78
C TYR A 38 17.77 -9.02 -3.51
N ARG A 39 16.48 -9.36 -3.66
CA ARG A 39 15.64 -9.84 -2.56
C ARG A 39 14.85 -11.07 -2.98
N GLY A 40 14.79 -12.07 -2.10
CA GLY A 40 13.96 -13.25 -2.25
C GLY A 40 12.89 -13.32 -1.16
N TYR A 41 11.64 -13.55 -1.53
CA TYR A 41 10.50 -13.66 -0.63
C TYR A 41 9.88 -15.04 -0.74
N ARG A 42 9.56 -15.64 0.41
CA ARG A 42 8.83 -16.91 0.51
C ARG A 42 7.85 -16.85 1.67
N GLY A 43 6.68 -17.43 1.49
CA GLY A 43 5.68 -17.55 2.54
C GLY A 43 4.71 -18.68 2.23
N SER A 44 4.08 -19.19 3.28
CA SER A 44 3.03 -20.18 3.19
C SER A 44 2.04 -19.98 4.33
N SER A 45 0.77 -20.26 4.06
CA SER A 45 -0.29 -20.38 5.05
C SER A 45 -0.84 -21.80 4.95
N LEU A 46 -0.79 -22.53 6.06
CA LEU A 46 -1.35 -23.87 6.16
C LEU A 46 -2.56 -23.81 7.09
N SER A 47 -3.67 -24.33 6.62
CA SER A 47 -4.94 -24.40 7.35
C SER A 47 -5.21 -25.84 7.79
N ASP A 48 -5.98 -26.03 8.85
CA ASP A 48 -6.45 -27.34 9.25
C ASP A 48 -7.54 -27.86 8.30
N LEU A 49 -7.76 -29.18 8.28
CA LEU A 49 -8.65 -29.84 7.33
C LEU A 49 -10.10 -29.33 7.40
N LEU A 50 -10.57 -28.92 8.58
CA LEU A 50 -11.90 -28.34 8.76
C LEU A 50 -12.00 -26.97 8.09
N SER A 51 -11.00 -26.09 8.24
CA SER A 51 -10.99 -24.77 7.60
C SER A 51 -10.83 -24.83 6.08
N GLN A 52 -10.24 -25.92 5.55
CA GLN A 52 -10.12 -26.14 4.10
C GLN A 52 -11.42 -26.65 3.46
N THR A 53 -12.33 -27.23 4.24
CA THR A 53 -13.56 -27.86 3.72
C THR A 53 -14.74 -26.89 3.86
N PRO A 54 -15.45 -26.55 2.76
CA PRO A 54 -16.60 -25.65 2.84
C PRO A 54 -17.69 -26.20 3.78
N GLY A 55 -18.14 -25.38 4.74
CA GLY A 55 -19.27 -25.70 5.62
C GLY A 55 -18.94 -26.48 6.90
N GLU A 56 -17.71 -26.95 7.09
CA GLU A 56 -17.32 -27.74 8.27
C GLU A 56 -17.06 -26.87 9.52
N VAL A 57 -16.70 -25.59 9.34
CA VAL A 57 -16.48 -24.65 10.45
C VAL A 57 -17.56 -23.55 10.40
N LEU A 58 -18.47 -23.59 11.38
CA LEU A 58 -19.52 -22.58 11.53
C LEU A 58 -18.90 -21.19 11.72
N GLY A 59 -19.26 -20.24 10.86
CA GLY A 59 -18.77 -18.85 10.92
C GLY A 59 -17.43 -18.59 10.20
N ASN A 60 -16.78 -19.59 9.62
CA ASN A 60 -15.51 -19.42 8.87
C ASN A 60 -15.70 -18.85 7.45
N GLY A 61 -16.94 -18.74 6.98
CA GLY A 61 -17.23 -18.24 5.64
C GLY A 61 -16.85 -19.25 4.56
N ALA A 62 -15.96 -18.85 3.66
CA ALA A 62 -15.45 -19.68 2.57
C ALA A 62 -14.35 -20.63 3.05
N ALA A 63 -14.08 -21.68 2.27
CA ALA A 63 -12.90 -22.51 2.49
C ALA A 63 -11.61 -21.67 2.45
N ASN A 64 -10.66 -21.98 3.35
CA ASN A 64 -9.36 -21.33 3.43
C ASN A 64 -8.24 -22.34 3.08
N PRO A 65 -8.07 -22.70 1.80
CA PRO A 65 -7.11 -23.70 1.37
C PRO A 65 -5.67 -23.23 1.58
N ASP A 66 -4.75 -24.20 1.66
CA ASP A 66 -3.33 -23.94 1.84
C ASP A 66 -2.79 -23.06 0.70
N THR A 67 -1.95 -22.09 1.08
CA THR A 67 -1.32 -21.18 0.14
C THR A 67 0.18 -21.24 0.31
N SER A 68 0.92 -21.25 -0.80
CA SER A 68 2.37 -21.13 -0.76
C SER A 68 2.87 -20.37 -1.97
N GLY A 69 3.87 -19.54 -1.76
CA GLY A 69 4.36 -18.64 -2.78
C GLY A 69 5.81 -18.24 -2.56
N ARG A 70 6.50 -17.93 -3.65
CA ARG A 70 7.81 -17.28 -3.61
C ARG A 70 8.00 -16.39 -4.81
N TYR A 71 8.72 -15.28 -4.64
CA TYR A 71 9.16 -14.44 -5.74
C TYR A 71 10.49 -13.78 -5.42
N ASN A 72 11.21 -13.41 -6.47
CA ASN A 72 12.52 -12.77 -6.38
C ASN A 72 12.49 -11.44 -7.11
N VAL A 73 13.31 -10.50 -6.63
CA VAL A 73 13.41 -9.13 -7.13
C VAL A 73 14.86 -8.78 -7.36
N TYR A 74 15.17 -8.25 -8.55
CA TYR A 74 16.46 -7.63 -8.88
C TYR A 74 16.23 -6.15 -9.13
N GLU A 75 16.99 -5.30 -8.46
CA GLU A 75 16.85 -3.84 -8.58
C GLU A 75 18.20 -3.19 -8.88
N ALA A 76 18.17 -2.15 -9.69
CA ALA A 76 19.27 -1.24 -9.92
C ALA A 76 18.74 0.20 -9.82
N PHE A 77 19.47 1.08 -9.13
CA PHE A 77 19.05 2.46 -8.92
C PHE A 77 20.22 3.41 -9.03
N GLY A 78 19.88 4.66 -9.37
CA GLY A 78 20.81 5.76 -9.38
C GLY A 78 20.10 7.08 -9.09
N GLU A 79 20.79 7.96 -8.38
CA GLU A 79 20.33 9.31 -8.07
C GLU A 79 21.47 10.32 -8.21
N LEU A 80 21.08 11.54 -8.54
CA LEU A 80 21.95 12.67 -8.81
C LEU A 80 21.35 13.91 -8.16
N ILE A 81 22.18 14.66 -7.45
CA ILE A 81 21.85 15.95 -6.85
C ILE A 81 22.84 16.98 -7.41
N VAL A 82 22.31 17.96 -8.12
CA VAL A 82 23.07 18.98 -8.82
C VAL A 82 22.77 20.34 -8.20
N PRO A 83 23.70 20.93 -7.43
CA PRO A 83 23.66 22.34 -7.10
C PRO A 83 23.88 23.16 -8.38
N VAL A 84 22.86 23.92 -8.82
CA VAL A 84 22.88 24.69 -10.07
C VAL A 84 23.39 26.11 -9.85
N VAL A 85 22.88 26.79 -8.80
CA VAL A 85 23.29 28.16 -8.42
C VAL A 85 23.33 28.29 -6.92
N GLU A 86 24.40 28.89 -6.39
CA GLU A 86 24.53 29.22 -4.96
C GLU A 86 25.01 30.67 -4.79
N ASP A 87 24.52 31.33 -3.76
CA ASP A 87 24.93 32.69 -3.36
C ASP A 87 24.94 33.73 -4.49
N ARG A 88 23.84 33.78 -5.25
CA ARG A 88 23.59 34.81 -6.27
C ARG A 88 22.30 35.60 -6.00
N PHE A 89 22.15 36.73 -6.68
CA PHE A 89 20.94 37.57 -6.60
C PHE A 89 19.70 36.76 -7.01
N LEU A 90 18.68 36.72 -6.13
CA LEU A 90 17.46 35.89 -6.27
C LEU A 90 17.70 34.38 -6.43
N ALA A 91 18.88 33.88 -6.09
CA ALA A 91 19.23 32.46 -6.14
C ALA A 91 20.28 32.17 -5.07
N LYS A 92 19.86 32.20 -3.81
CA LYS A 92 20.69 31.74 -2.69
C LYS A 92 20.98 30.26 -2.78
N ASN A 93 20.00 29.47 -3.20
CA ASN A 93 20.21 28.07 -3.55
C ASN A 93 19.23 27.66 -4.67
N LEU A 94 19.75 27.10 -5.75
CA LEU A 94 18.99 26.37 -6.75
C LEU A 94 19.60 24.98 -6.89
N THR A 95 18.89 23.96 -6.43
CA THR A 95 19.34 22.56 -6.51
C THR A 95 18.33 21.75 -7.30
N VAL A 96 18.82 20.88 -8.18
CA VAL A 96 18.02 19.92 -8.94
C VAL A 96 18.38 18.51 -8.48
N GLU A 97 17.37 17.67 -8.32
CA GLU A 97 17.53 16.26 -7.99
C GLU A 97 16.85 15.39 -9.04
N VAL A 98 17.53 14.34 -9.50
CA VAL A 98 16.94 13.35 -10.40
C VAL A 98 17.35 11.96 -9.95
N GLY A 99 16.46 10.99 -10.10
CA GLY A 99 16.74 9.61 -9.75
C GLY A 99 15.86 8.64 -10.50
N GLY A 100 16.36 7.41 -10.64
CA GLY A 100 15.66 6.32 -11.31
C GLY A 100 15.97 4.99 -10.66
N ARG A 101 14.99 4.09 -10.68
CA ARG A 101 15.15 2.71 -10.23
C ARG A 101 14.47 1.78 -11.23
N TYR A 102 15.24 0.80 -11.69
CA TYR A 102 14.82 -0.35 -12.44
C TYR A 102 14.59 -1.52 -11.48
N SER A 103 13.41 -2.13 -11.51
CA SER A 103 13.05 -3.25 -10.65
C SER A 103 12.46 -4.37 -11.50
N HIS A 104 13.05 -5.56 -11.47
CA HIS A 104 12.54 -6.75 -12.16
C HIS A 104 12.08 -7.79 -11.16
N TYR A 105 10.78 -8.10 -11.21
CA TYR A 105 10.13 -9.14 -10.42
C TYR A 105 9.88 -10.35 -11.32
N ASN A 106 10.21 -11.55 -10.85
CA ASN A 106 9.97 -12.77 -11.63
C ASN A 106 8.47 -13.13 -11.80
N THR A 107 7.58 -12.47 -11.06
CA THR A 107 6.12 -12.68 -11.13
C THR A 107 5.42 -11.61 -11.97
N THR A 108 5.66 -10.33 -11.67
CA THR A 108 4.93 -9.18 -12.25
C THR A 108 5.71 -8.50 -13.38
N GLY A 109 6.94 -8.93 -13.63
CA GLY A 109 7.81 -8.41 -14.67
C GLY A 109 8.58 -7.17 -14.24
N THR A 110 8.91 -6.34 -15.21
CA THR A 110 9.77 -5.16 -15.02
C THR A 110 8.96 -3.91 -14.71
N SER A 111 9.41 -3.13 -13.74
CA SER A 111 8.94 -1.78 -13.45
C SER A 111 10.10 -0.78 -13.48
N PHE A 112 9.80 0.44 -13.92
CA PHE A 112 10.71 1.57 -13.88
C PHE A 112 10.06 2.73 -13.11
N THR A 113 10.76 3.20 -12.09
CA THR A 113 10.34 4.33 -11.25
C THR A 113 11.35 5.45 -11.37
N TYR A 114 10.88 6.68 -11.25
CA TYR A 114 11.74 7.86 -11.41
C TYR A 114 11.24 9.02 -10.56
N LYS A 115 12.18 9.95 -10.30
CA LYS A 115 11.96 11.18 -9.56
C LYS A 115 12.74 12.31 -10.26
N ALA A 116 12.11 13.46 -10.37
CA ALA A 116 12.74 14.71 -10.76
C ALA A 116 12.19 15.83 -9.87
N GLY A 117 13.08 16.53 -9.17
CA GLY A 117 12.71 17.56 -8.22
C GLY A 117 13.67 18.73 -8.24
N GLY A 118 13.25 19.83 -7.63
CA GLY A 118 14.03 21.04 -7.54
C GLY A 118 13.70 21.81 -6.28
N THR A 119 14.72 22.44 -5.70
CA THR A 119 14.59 23.39 -4.61
C THR A 119 15.16 24.72 -5.06
N TRP A 120 14.37 25.79 -4.90
CA TRP A 120 14.79 27.17 -5.16
C TRP A 120 14.59 28.01 -3.92
N GLU A 121 15.65 28.66 -3.47
CA GLU A 121 15.69 29.60 -2.36
C GLU A 121 16.12 30.97 -2.94
N PRO A 122 15.16 31.86 -3.26
CA PRO A 122 15.48 33.17 -3.83
C PRO A 122 16.19 34.08 -2.84
N VAL A 123 15.74 34.06 -1.59
CA VAL A 123 16.31 34.80 -0.45
C VAL A 123 16.39 33.89 0.75
N SER A 124 17.34 34.17 1.65
CA SER A 124 17.48 33.41 2.88
C SER A 124 16.17 33.39 3.66
N GLY A 125 15.67 32.19 3.95
CA GLY A 125 14.42 32.01 4.70
C GLY A 125 13.15 31.85 3.85
N PHE A 126 13.23 31.94 2.52
CA PHE A 126 12.11 31.61 1.63
C PHE A 126 12.49 30.50 0.65
N LYS A 127 11.82 29.34 0.74
CA LYS A 127 12.17 28.13 0.00
C LYS A 127 10.97 27.58 -0.76
N LEU A 128 11.12 27.44 -2.06
CA LEU A 128 10.19 26.77 -2.95
C LEU A 128 10.74 25.40 -3.34
N ARG A 129 9.86 24.39 -3.33
CA ARG A 129 10.21 23.02 -3.71
C ARG A 129 9.15 22.47 -4.66
N GLY A 130 9.61 21.83 -5.73
CA GLY A 130 8.77 21.11 -6.68
C GLY A 130 9.30 19.70 -6.89
N ASN A 131 8.42 18.72 -7.03
CA ASN A 131 8.81 17.34 -7.27
C ASN A 131 7.80 16.64 -8.19
N TRP A 132 8.31 15.86 -9.14
CA TRP A 132 7.56 15.05 -10.07
C TRP A 132 8.13 13.63 -10.06
N GLN A 133 7.28 12.64 -9.78
CA GLN A 133 7.74 11.28 -9.56
C GLN A 133 6.70 10.24 -10.01
N ARG A 134 7.20 9.08 -10.40
CA ARG A 134 6.40 7.88 -10.66
C ARG A 134 6.91 6.76 -9.75
N ALA A 135 6.01 6.27 -8.91
CA ALA A 135 6.23 5.12 -8.03
C ALA A 135 5.29 3.97 -8.43
N THR A 136 5.73 2.74 -8.17
CA THR A 136 4.93 1.53 -8.42
C THR A 136 5.04 0.58 -7.24
N ARG A 137 3.97 -0.15 -6.92
CA ARG A 137 3.96 -1.22 -5.94
C ARG A 137 3.73 -2.55 -6.66
N SER A 138 4.63 -3.51 -6.48
CA SER A 138 4.33 -4.90 -6.85
C SER A 138 3.40 -5.53 -5.81
N PRO A 139 2.41 -6.34 -6.22
CA PRO A 139 1.64 -7.22 -5.36
C PRO A 139 2.53 -8.04 -4.39
N ASN A 140 2.02 -8.25 -3.17
CA ASN A 140 2.64 -9.09 -2.15
C ASN A 140 2.35 -10.59 -2.38
N LEU A 141 2.89 -11.47 -1.52
CA LEU A 141 2.70 -12.93 -1.65
C LEU A 141 1.22 -13.35 -1.60
N ALA A 142 0.40 -12.75 -0.73
CA ALA A 142 -1.02 -13.08 -0.65
C ALA A 142 -1.76 -12.64 -1.92
N GLU A 143 -1.48 -11.45 -2.43
CA GLU A 143 -2.09 -10.94 -3.66
C GLU A 143 -1.69 -11.79 -4.89
N LEU A 144 -0.48 -12.34 -4.94
CA LEU A 144 0.03 -13.13 -6.07
C LEU A 144 -0.40 -14.61 -6.05
N PHE A 145 -0.50 -15.19 -4.86
CA PHE A 145 -0.66 -16.64 -4.69
C PHE A 145 -1.95 -17.00 -3.93
N SER A 146 -2.85 -16.05 -3.68
CA SER A 146 -4.14 -16.36 -3.06
C SER A 146 -4.95 -17.27 -4.00
N PRO A 147 -5.40 -18.43 -3.51
CA PRO A 147 -6.28 -19.31 -4.24
C PRO A 147 -7.65 -18.65 -4.43
N GLN A 148 -8.33 -19.03 -5.49
CA GLN A 148 -9.72 -18.65 -5.71
C GLN A 148 -10.63 -19.56 -4.89
N THR A 149 -11.48 -18.97 -4.05
CA THR A 149 -12.43 -19.69 -3.21
C THR A 149 -13.83 -19.14 -3.44
N THR A 150 -14.84 -19.97 -3.25
CA THR A 150 -16.24 -19.54 -3.32
C THR A 150 -16.58 -18.78 -2.04
N GLY A 151 -16.66 -17.45 -2.15
CA GLY A 151 -17.09 -16.57 -1.06
C GLY A 151 -18.54 -16.84 -0.63
N LEU A 152 -18.86 -16.46 0.60
CA LEU A 152 -20.24 -16.16 0.95
C LEU A 152 -20.56 -14.77 0.40
N ASP A 153 -21.67 -14.65 -0.32
CA ASP A 153 -22.22 -13.35 -0.70
C ASP A 153 -23.49 -13.09 0.12
N ASN A 154 -23.76 -11.82 0.36
CA ASN A 154 -25.05 -11.45 0.92
C ASN A 154 -26.12 -11.55 -0.18
N PHE A 155 -27.36 -11.83 0.19
CA PHE A 155 -28.44 -11.66 -0.77
C PHE A 155 -28.46 -10.20 -1.24
N ALA A 156 -28.45 -9.99 -2.57
CA ALA A 156 -28.50 -8.66 -3.18
C ALA A 156 -29.72 -7.84 -2.72
N VAL A 157 -30.75 -8.52 -2.25
CA VAL A 157 -31.94 -7.95 -1.64
C VAL A 157 -32.21 -8.74 -0.37
N ASP A 158 -32.18 -8.07 0.78
CA ASP A 158 -32.63 -8.66 2.05
C ASP A 158 -34.08 -9.16 1.88
N PRO A 159 -34.33 -10.47 2.01
CA PRO A 159 -35.67 -11.04 1.99
C PRO A 159 -36.63 -10.28 2.90
N CYS A 160 -36.17 -9.85 4.07
CA CYS A 160 -36.98 -9.19 5.07
C CYS A 160 -37.32 -7.72 4.76
N GLN A 161 -36.51 -7.03 3.95
CA GLN A 161 -36.68 -5.59 3.68
C GLN A 161 -37.26 -5.28 2.29
N GLY A 162 -36.90 -6.05 1.26
CA GLY A 162 -37.13 -5.62 -0.12
C GLY A 162 -37.32 -6.71 -1.17
N ALA A 163 -37.33 -7.99 -0.81
CA ALA A 163 -37.53 -9.05 -1.79
C ALA A 163 -38.95 -9.03 -2.37
N ARG A 164 -39.10 -9.52 -3.60
CA ARG A 164 -40.37 -9.61 -4.34
C ARG A 164 -40.56 -11.03 -4.87
N GLY A 165 -41.80 -11.39 -5.18
CA GLY A 165 -42.11 -12.73 -5.71
C GLY A 165 -41.92 -13.81 -4.65
N ALA A 166 -41.46 -15.01 -5.01
CA ALA A 166 -41.37 -16.17 -4.10
C ALA A 166 -40.37 -16.03 -2.94
N LEU A 167 -39.52 -14.99 -2.97
CA LEU A 167 -38.53 -14.70 -1.93
C LEU A 167 -39.00 -13.62 -0.94
N ALA A 168 -40.22 -13.11 -1.09
CA ALA A 168 -40.78 -12.08 -0.23
C ALA A 168 -41.51 -12.69 0.99
N PRO A 169 -41.40 -12.08 2.19
CA PRO A 169 -42.09 -12.56 3.38
C PRO A 169 -43.61 -12.44 3.25
N GLU A 170 -44.12 -11.53 2.41
CA GLU A 170 -45.56 -11.43 2.09
C GLU A 170 -46.12 -12.64 1.31
N THR A 171 -45.28 -13.43 0.65
CA THR A 171 -45.70 -14.54 -0.24
C THR A 171 -45.13 -15.90 0.19
N ASN A 172 -44.18 -15.93 1.14
CA ASN A 172 -43.52 -17.13 1.60
C ASN A 172 -43.45 -17.19 3.15
N ALA A 173 -44.30 -18.02 3.74
CA ALA A 173 -44.43 -18.15 5.19
C ALA A 173 -43.14 -18.62 5.89
N ALA A 174 -42.30 -19.42 5.22
CA ALA A 174 -41.03 -19.88 5.78
C ALA A 174 -40.04 -18.70 5.92
N ILE A 175 -39.98 -17.82 4.92
CA ILE A 175 -39.15 -16.60 4.97
C ILE A 175 -39.69 -15.63 6.01
N ALA A 176 -41.02 -15.45 6.09
CA ALA A 176 -41.65 -14.61 7.11
C ALA A 176 -41.30 -15.06 8.55
N ALA A 177 -41.32 -16.38 8.82
CA ALA A 177 -40.95 -16.93 10.12
C ALA A 177 -39.48 -16.65 10.48
N ILE A 178 -38.57 -16.79 9.52
CA ILE A 178 -37.13 -16.49 9.70
C ILE A 178 -36.93 -14.99 9.98
N CYS A 179 -37.56 -14.11 9.19
CA CYS A 179 -37.48 -12.65 9.39
C CYS A 179 -38.00 -12.22 10.76
N ASN A 180 -39.10 -12.83 11.24
CA ASN A 180 -39.65 -12.56 12.56
C ASN A 180 -38.71 -13.04 13.68
N ALA A 181 -38.12 -14.24 13.55
CA ALA A 181 -37.17 -14.77 14.52
C ALA A 181 -35.88 -13.95 14.61
N GLN A 182 -35.50 -13.29 13.52
CA GLN A 182 -34.34 -12.39 13.45
C GLN A 182 -34.66 -10.94 13.88
N GLY A 183 -35.92 -10.62 14.22
CA GLY A 183 -36.35 -9.27 14.57
C GLY A 183 -36.47 -8.30 13.39
N ALA A 184 -36.27 -8.77 12.15
CA ALA A 184 -36.35 -8.01 10.90
C ALA A 184 -37.78 -8.01 10.33
N CYS A 185 -38.77 -7.84 11.20
CA CYS A 185 -40.18 -7.90 10.81
C CYS A 185 -40.61 -6.57 10.17
N ARG A 186 -40.78 -6.58 8.83
CA ARG A 186 -41.25 -5.42 8.05
C ARG A 186 -42.61 -4.87 8.50
N LEU A 187 -43.46 -5.73 9.09
CA LEU A 187 -44.79 -5.38 9.58
C LEU A 187 -44.84 -5.03 11.08
N CYS A 188 -43.73 -5.20 11.81
CA CYS A 188 -43.67 -4.91 13.24
C CYS A 188 -43.38 -3.42 13.52
N GLY A 189 -43.09 -2.63 12.48
CA GLY A 189 -42.91 -1.18 12.54
C GLY A 189 -44.19 -0.35 12.45
N SER A 190 -45.33 -0.96 12.10
CA SER A 190 -46.63 -0.38 12.45
C SER A 190 -47.11 -1.11 13.68
N TRP A 191 -46.77 -0.59 14.86
CA TRP A 191 -47.48 -0.95 16.09
C TRP A 191 -48.95 -0.54 15.85
N PRO A 192 -49.89 -1.46 15.56
CA PRO A 192 -51.28 -1.08 15.54
C PRO A 192 -51.70 -1.08 17.00
N ASP A 193 -52.32 0.01 17.42
CA ASP A 193 -53.01 0.08 18.69
C ASP A 193 -53.77 -1.23 19.00
N ARG A 194 -53.54 -1.75 20.21
CA ARG A 194 -54.42 -2.62 21.00
C ARG A 194 -55.44 -3.45 20.19
N GLY A 195 -55.21 -4.76 20.06
CA GLY A 195 -56.35 -5.67 19.86
C GLY A 195 -55.99 -7.10 19.49
N THR A 196 -56.31 -8.00 20.41
CA THR A 196 -56.53 -9.45 20.20
C THR A 196 -55.28 -10.33 20.03
N PHE A 197 -54.67 -10.68 21.17
CA PHE A 197 -54.15 -12.03 21.36
C PHE A 197 -55.32 -13.01 21.33
N GLY A 198 -55.65 -13.52 20.15
CA GLY A 198 -56.47 -14.72 19.99
C GLY A 198 -55.55 -15.94 19.93
N GLY A 199 -55.45 -16.68 21.04
CA GLY A 199 -54.84 -18.02 21.04
C GLY A 199 -55.74 -19.03 20.33
N PRO A 200 -55.18 -20.15 19.83
CA PRO A 200 -55.97 -21.19 19.18
C PRO A 200 -56.80 -21.97 20.20
N GLY A 201 -58.07 -22.22 19.85
CA GLY A 201 -58.85 -23.34 20.36
C GLY A 201 -58.57 -24.61 19.57
#